data_AF-I3UZG8-F1
#
_entry.id   AF-I3UZG8-F1
#
_cell.length_a   1.000
_cell.length_b   1.000
_cell.length_c   1.000
_cell.angle_alpha   90.00
_cell.angle_beta   90.00
_cell.angle_gamma   90.00
#
_symmetry.space_group_name_H-M   'P 1'
#
loop_
_entity.id
_entity.type
_entity.pdbx_description
1 polymer ?
#
loop_
_entity_poly.entity_id
_entity_poly.type
_entity_poly.pdbx_seq_one_letter_code
_entity_poly.pdbx_strand_id
1 'polypeptide(L)'
;MITKKGLAAVWNATSTGLSAEITHIALGTSGYTPTNEQTSLRAQVAKYPIAGGERLSDSLIHLTAIADGPAAFWVREIGFLLADGTLLAVWSHPTDALTYKPANTDLLLAYDLSLTALPADSVTIVSSPAGLNLSLAAPLAAMASALVGEQLRSLQQQDQITDLARQQQSTAEQMARQLASLTERQGTAEYRHAVDHEGALAVGIRSVEAVLSEQLRSLDLQDQIALLSRQLQLVSEQADRRDVRLATAERQHEVDHEGLRSMGIAVAEATLSTQTQLTQHINGA
;
A
#
# COMPACT_ATOMS: atom_id res chain seq x y z
N MET A 1 -13.26 -73.11 -21.80
CA MET A 1 -14.06 -74.32 -22.11
C MET A 1 -15.39 -73.89 -22.69
N ILE A 2 -15.82 -74.43 -23.83
CA ILE A 2 -17.15 -74.17 -24.40
C ILE A 2 -18.12 -75.22 -23.85
N THR A 3 -19.33 -74.81 -23.44
CA THR A 3 -20.33 -75.73 -22.89
C THR A 3 -21.14 -76.39 -24.02
N LYS A 4 -21.65 -77.60 -23.78
CA LYS A 4 -22.54 -78.30 -24.71
C LYS A 4 -23.82 -77.52 -24.97
N LYS A 5 -24.39 -76.90 -23.92
CA LYS A 5 -25.61 -76.09 -24.03
C LYS A 5 -25.34 -74.83 -24.86
N GLY A 6 -24.20 -74.18 -24.63
CA GLY A 6 -23.73 -73.02 -25.40
C GLY A 6 -23.51 -73.36 -26.87
N LEU A 7 -22.78 -74.44 -27.14
CA LEU A 7 -22.57 -74.96 -28.49
C LEU A 7 -23.90 -75.25 -29.22
N ALA A 8 -24.84 -75.91 -28.54
CA ALA A 8 -26.16 -76.20 -29.10
C ALA A 8 -26.98 -74.93 -29.35
N ALA A 9 -26.92 -73.94 -28.46
CA ALA A 9 -27.61 -72.66 -28.64
C ALA A 9 -27.08 -71.91 -29.87
N VAL A 10 -25.76 -71.89 -30.05
CA VAL A 10 -25.14 -71.31 -31.26
C VAL A 10 -25.56 -72.06 -32.51
N TRP A 11 -25.52 -73.39 -32.50
CA TRP A 11 -25.93 -74.20 -33.66
C TRP A 11 -27.39 -74.00 -34.04
N ASN A 12 -28.27 -73.92 -33.04
CA ASN A 12 -29.69 -73.66 -33.25
C ASN A 12 -29.91 -72.27 -33.85
N ALA A 13 -29.23 -71.24 -33.33
CA ALA A 13 -29.29 -69.90 -33.90
C ALA A 13 -28.89 -69.94 -35.38
N THR A 14 -27.73 -70.51 -35.71
CA THR A 14 -27.24 -70.62 -37.10
C THR A 14 -28.22 -71.38 -37.99
N SER A 15 -28.80 -72.47 -37.50
CA SER A 15 -29.79 -73.27 -38.24
C SER A 15 -31.09 -72.49 -38.52
N THR A 16 -31.42 -71.53 -37.66
CA THR A 16 -32.54 -70.60 -37.87
C THR A 16 -32.17 -69.35 -38.68
N GLY A 17 -30.94 -69.25 -39.19
CA GLY A 17 -30.44 -68.10 -39.93
C GLY A 17 -30.12 -66.88 -39.06
N LEU A 18 -30.01 -67.07 -37.75
CA LEU A 18 -29.67 -66.04 -36.76
C LEU A 18 -28.26 -66.31 -36.20
N SER A 19 -27.56 -65.27 -35.77
CA SER A 19 -26.27 -65.43 -35.05
C SER A 19 -26.51 -65.38 -33.55
N ALA A 20 -25.81 -66.20 -32.78
CA ALA A 20 -25.92 -66.17 -31.32
C ALA A 20 -25.25 -64.91 -30.75
N GLU A 21 -25.95 -64.17 -29.89
CA GLU A 21 -25.46 -62.88 -29.38
C GLU A 21 -24.86 -63.01 -27.99
N ILE A 22 -23.58 -62.65 -27.81
CA ILE A 22 -22.97 -62.53 -26.47
C ILE A 22 -23.29 -61.14 -25.92
N THR A 23 -23.92 -61.10 -24.74
CA THR A 23 -24.42 -59.85 -24.15
C THR A 23 -23.82 -59.52 -22.79
N HIS A 24 -23.39 -60.53 -22.02
CA HIS A 24 -22.88 -60.33 -20.67
C HIS A 24 -21.68 -61.23 -20.36
N ILE A 25 -20.82 -60.74 -19.47
CA ILE A 25 -19.81 -61.51 -18.76
C ILE A 25 -20.27 -61.70 -17.31
N ALA A 26 -20.32 -62.94 -16.86
CA ALA A 26 -20.57 -63.31 -15.48
C ALA A 26 -19.25 -63.60 -14.78
N LEU A 27 -19.09 -63.12 -13.54
CA LEU A 27 -17.92 -63.37 -12.70
C LEU A 27 -18.32 -64.16 -11.47
N GLY A 28 -17.47 -65.09 -11.04
CA GLY A 28 -17.66 -65.87 -9.83
C GLY A 28 -16.38 -66.11 -9.04
N THR A 29 -16.55 -66.64 -7.83
CA THR A 29 -15.50 -66.79 -6.82
C THR A 29 -15.03 -68.23 -6.62
N SER A 30 -15.64 -69.21 -7.31
CA SER A 30 -15.22 -70.61 -7.21
C SER A 30 -14.14 -70.93 -8.24
N GLY A 31 -13.03 -71.53 -7.79
CA GLY A 31 -12.01 -72.10 -8.68
C GLY A 31 -12.17 -73.60 -8.84
N TYR A 32 -12.15 -74.10 -10.07
CA TYR A 32 -12.27 -75.53 -10.43
C TYR A 32 -11.84 -75.76 -11.89
N THR A 33 -11.66 -77.03 -12.27
CA THR A 33 -11.50 -77.41 -13.67
C THR A 33 -12.86 -77.41 -14.38
N PRO A 34 -13.09 -76.56 -15.39
CA PRO A 34 -14.34 -76.53 -16.14
C PRO A 34 -14.74 -77.85 -16.78
N THR A 35 -16.04 -78.12 -16.84
CA THR A 35 -16.61 -79.22 -17.63
C THR A 35 -17.54 -78.69 -18.71
N ASN A 36 -17.74 -79.44 -19.79
CA ASN A 36 -18.59 -78.97 -20.89
C ASN A 36 -20.10 -79.18 -20.61
N GLU A 37 -20.48 -79.91 -19.56
CA GLU A 37 -21.87 -80.07 -19.13
C GLU A 37 -22.41 -78.87 -18.33
N GLN A 38 -21.58 -77.87 -18.02
CA GLN A 38 -21.99 -76.74 -17.21
C GLN A 38 -23.07 -75.90 -17.88
N THR A 39 -24.09 -75.54 -17.11
CA THR A 39 -25.17 -74.64 -17.52
C THR A 39 -25.13 -73.28 -16.82
N SER A 40 -24.33 -73.17 -15.75
CA SER A 40 -24.11 -71.98 -14.95
C SER A 40 -22.73 -72.00 -14.28
N LEU A 41 -22.29 -70.83 -13.79
CA LEU A 41 -21.13 -70.71 -12.89
C LEU A 41 -21.44 -71.32 -11.52
N ARG A 42 -20.43 -71.85 -10.82
CA ARG A 42 -20.65 -72.51 -9.53
C ARG A 42 -20.96 -71.53 -8.40
N ALA A 43 -20.32 -70.36 -8.42
CA ALA A 43 -20.47 -69.29 -7.44
C ALA A 43 -20.48 -67.94 -8.15
N GLN A 44 -21.48 -67.73 -9.03
CA GLN A 44 -21.68 -66.44 -9.67
C GLN A 44 -21.95 -65.35 -8.63
N VAL A 45 -21.20 -64.24 -8.72
CA VAL A 45 -21.35 -63.08 -7.84
C VAL A 45 -21.95 -61.89 -8.58
N ALA A 46 -21.52 -61.65 -9.81
CA ALA A 46 -21.94 -60.49 -10.59
C ALA A 46 -22.02 -60.81 -12.08
N LYS A 47 -22.80 -60.02 -12.81
CA LYS A 47 -22.83 -60.02 -14.28
C LYS A 47 -22.71 -58.58 -14.77
N TYR A 48 -21.93 -58.39 -15.83
CA TYR A 48 -21.68 -57.09 -16.43
C TYR A 48 -21.97 -57.15 -17.92
N PRO A 49 -22.61 -56.12 -18.50
CA PRO A 49 -22.85 -56.06 -19.93
C PRO A 49 -21.53 -55.94 -20.70
N ILE A 50 -21.49 -56.49 -21.91
CA ILE A 50 -20.38 -56.27 -22.84
C ILE A 50 -20.34 -54.78 -23.21
N ALA A 51 -19.18 -54.15 -23.01
CA ALA A 51 -18.93 -52.75 -23.34
C ALA A 51 -18.45 -52.56 -24.78
N GLY A 52 -17.82 -53.59 -25.36
CA GLY A 52 -17.26 -53.56 -26.70
C GLY A 52 -16.77 -54.94 -27.11
N GLY A 53 -16.65 -55.21 -28.40
CA GLY A 53 -15.93 -56.38 -28.86
C GLY A 53 -15.71 -56.36 -30.35
N GLU A 54 -14.68 -57.08 -30.77
CA GLU A 54 -14.15 -57.11 -32.13
C GLU A 54 -13.88 -58.55 -32.53
N ARG A 55 -14.22 -58.90 -33.77
CA ARG A 55 -13.86 -60.20 -34.32
C ARG A 55 -12.46 -60.11 -34.91
N LEU A 56 -11.49 -60.77 -34.26
CA LEU A 56 -10.09 -60.79 -34.68
C LEU A 56 -9.85 -61.81 -35.81
N SER A 57 -10.63 -62.88 -35.84
CA SER A 57 -10.65 -63.88 -36.93
C SER A 57 -11.96 -64.68 -36.94
N ASP A 58 -12.11 -65.60 -37.89
CA ASP A 58 -13.28 -66.48 -38.01
C ASP A 58 -13.59 -67.26 -36.71
N SER A 59 -12.57 -67.52 -35.89
CA SER A 59 -12.68 -68.30 -34.66
C SER A 59 -12.11 -67.60 -33.43
N LEU A 60 -11.83 -66.29 -33.50
CA LEU A 60 -11.32 -65.53 -32.36
C LEU A 60 -12.07 -64.20 -32.24
N ILE A 61 -12.64 -63.96 -31.06
CA ILE A 61 -13.31 -62.71 -30.75
C ILE A 61 -12.67 -62.06 -29.53
N HIS A 62 -12.41 -60.77 -29.61
CA HIS A 62 -12.02 -59.92 -28.50
C HIS A 62 -13.27 -59.34 -27.86
N LEU A 63 -13.40 -59.48 -26.55
CA LEU A 63 -14.53 -58.99 -25.77
C LEU A 63 -14.03 -58.10 -24.64
N THR A 64 -14.72 -56.97 -24.47
CA THR A 64 -14.47 -56.02 -23.38
C THR A 64 -15.72 -55.81 -22.55
N ALA A 65 -15.56 -55.75 -21.23
CA ALA A 65 -16.61 -55.36 -20.29
C ALA A 65 -16.01 -54.53 -19.17
N ILE A 66 -16.83 -53.72 -18.52
CA ILE A 66 -16.42 -52.94 -17.34
C ILE A 66 -17.13 -53.55 -16.14
N ALA A 67 -16.33 -54.06 -15.20
CA ALA A 67 -16.83 -54.55 -13.92
C ALA A 67 -16.82 -53.41 -12.91
N ASP A 68 -17.94 -52.70 -12.83
CA ASP A 68 -18.18 -51.56 -11.95
C ASP A 68 -18.88 -51.97 -10.64
N GLY A 69 -19.16 -50.99 -9.78
CA GLY A 69 -19.96 -51.18 -8.57
C GLY A 69 -19.17 -51.57 -7.31
N PRO A 70 -19.87 -51.72 -6.17
CA PRO A 70 -19.25 -51.64 -4.84
C PRO A 70 -18.63 -52.94 -4.32
N ALA A 71 -18.94 -54.09 -4.93
CA ALA A 71 -18.47 -55.38 -4.45
C ALA A 71 -16.97 -55.58 -4.73
N ALA A 72 -16.20 -56.00 -3.73
CA ALA A 72 -14.81 -56.47 -3.87
C ALA A 72 -14.75 -57.99 -3.76
N PHE A 73 -14.08 -58.65 -4.72
CA PHE A 73 -13.92 -60.11 -4.69
C PHE A 73 -12.81 -60.58 -5.64
N TRP A 74 -12.25 -61.74 -5.30
CA TRP A 74 -11.35 -62.48 -6.18
C TRP A 74 -12.16 -63.21 -7.25
N VAL A 75 -11.88 -62.94 -8.51
CA VAL A 75 -12.49 -63.62 -9.65
C VAL A 75 -11.73 -64.91 -9.90
N ARG A 76 -12.42 -66.04 -9.85
CA ARG A 76 -11.84 -67.37 -10.09
C ARG A 76 -12.54 -68.13 -11.21
N GLU A 77 -13.73 -67.68 -11.59
CA GLU A 77 -14.45 -68.15 -12.76
C GLU A 77 -15.07 -66.98 -13.53
N ILE A 78 -15.09 -67.11 -14.85
CA ILE A 78 -15.64 -66.16 -15.81
C ILE A 78 -16.54 -66.93 -16.76
N GLY A 79 -17.76 -66.48 -16.93
CA GLY A 79 -18.74 -67.05 -17.85
C GLY A 79 -19.13 -66.04 -18.92
N PHE A 80 -19.25 -66.50 -20.17
CA PHE A 80 -19.77 -65.70 -21.27
C PHE A 80 -21.22 -66.10 -21.52
N LEU A 81 -22.14 -65.16 -21.40
CA LEU A 81 -23.58 -65.39 -21.50
C LEU A 81 -24.14 -64.88 -22.83
N LEU A 82 -24.98 -65.70 -23.43
CA LEU A 82 -25.78 -65.34 -24.60
C LEU A 82 -27.00 -64.48 -24.20
N ALA A 83 -27.65 -63.84 -25.18
CA ALA A 83 -28.85 -63.02 -24.98
C ALA A 83 -30.01 -63.77 -24.31
N ASP A 84 -30.13 -65.08 -24.53
CA ASP A 84 -31.12 -65.96 -23.89
C ASP A 84 -30.73 -66.38 -22.46
N GLY A 85 -29.57 -65.93 -21.96
CA GLY A 85 -29.00 -66.31 -20.67
C GLY A 85 -28.25 -67.65 -20.68
N THR A 86 -28.10 -68.30 -21.83
CA THR A 86 -27.32 -69.54 -21.94
C THR A 86 -25.83 -69.28 -21.73
N LEU A 87 -25.20 -70.09 -20.89
CA LEU A 87 -23.75 -70.05 -20.69
C LEU A 87 -23.03 -70.64 -21.91
N LEU A 88 -22.42 -69.78 -22.71
CA LEU A 88 -21.66 -70.17 -23.90
C LEU A 88 -20.36 -70.88 -23.54
N ALA A 89 -19.55 -70.20 -22.74
CA ALA A 89 -18.22 -70.63 -22.39
C ALA A 89 -17.90 -70.24 -20.95
N VAL A 90 -17.01 -71.02 -20.34
CA VAL A 90 -16.53 -70.80 -19.00
C VAL A 90 -15.00 -70.90 -18.98
N TRP A 91 -14.40 -70.02 -18.21
CA TRP A 91 -12.99 -70.07 -17.84
C TRP A 91 -12.89 -70.04 -16.34
N SER A 92 -12.27 -71.06 -15.76
CA SER A 92 -11.99 -71.15 -14.34
C SER A 92 -10.64 -71.84 -14.16
N HIS A 93 -9.96 -71.49 -13.07
CA HIS A 93 -8.71 -72.12 -12.67
C HIS A 93 -8.86 -72.74 -11.27
N PRO A 94 -8.38 -73.97 -11.03
CA PRO A 94 -8.62 -74.68 -9.76
C PRO A 94 -7.95 -74.01 -8.54
N THR A 95 -6.76 -73.44 -8.72
CA THR A 95 -5.96 -72.86 -7.64
C THR A 95 -5.92 -71.34 -7.72
N ASP A 96 -5.46 -70.82 -8.85
CA ASP A 96 -5.19 -69.39 -9.01
C ASP A 96 -6.45 -68.54 -9.22
N ALA A 97 -6.38 -67.30 -8.76
CA ALA A 97 -7.37 -66.29 -9.11
C ALA A 97 -7.03 -65.69 -10.47
N LEU A 98 -8.05 -65.50 -11.29
CA LEU A 98 -7.93 -64.93 -12.63
C LEU A 98 -7.67 -63.42 -12.57
N THR A 99 -8.34 -62.74 -11.64
CA THR A 99 -8.15 -61.32 -11.36
C THR A 99 -8.75 -60.95 -9.99
N TYR A 100 -8.49 -59.74 -9.52
CA TYR A 100 -9.13 -59.16 -8.35
C TYR A 100 -9.96 -57.95 -8.76
N LYS A 101 -11.25 -57.95 -8.39
CA LYS A 101 -12.11 -56.78 -8.55
C LYS A 101 -12.12 -55.98 -7.24
N PRO A 102 -11.60 -54.74 -7.21
CA PRO A 102 -11.68 -53.87 -6.04
C PRO A 102 -13.09 -53.28 -5.87
N ALA A 103 -13.41 -52.84 -4.66
CA ALA A 103 -14.66 -52.13 -4.37
C ALA A 103 -14.60 -50.71 -4.96
N ASN A 104 -15.71 -50.25 -5.54
CA ASN A 104 -15.88 -48.87 -6.04
C ASN A 104 -14.80 -48.46 -7.05
N THR A 105 -14.27 -49.41 -7.81
CA THR A 105 -13.26 -49.17 -8.85
C THR A 105 -13.66 -49.94 -10.09
N ASP A 106 -13.64 -49.26 -11.23
CA ASP A 106 -13.93 -49.86 -12.51
C ASP A 106 -12.77 -50.76 -12.93
N LEU A 107 -13.05 -52.05 -13.10
CA LEU A 107 -12.10 -53.00 -13.66
C LEU A 107 -12.44 -53.26 -15.13
N LEU A 108 -11.54 -52.86 -16.03
CA LEU A 108 -11.65 -53.21 -17.45
C LEU A 108 -11.27 -54.68 -17.64
N LEU A 109 -12.22 -55.47 -18.13
CA LEU A 109 -12.04 -56.86 -18.49
C LEU A 109 -11.91 -56.94 -20.01
N ALA A 110 -10.78 -57.42 -20.52
CA ALA A 110 -10.52 -57.60 -21.93
C ALA A 110 -10.02 -59.03 -22.18
N TYR A 111 -10.78 -59.82 -22.94
CA TYR A 111 -10.51 -61.25 -23.14
C TYR A 111 -10.70 -61.68 -24.58
N ASP A 112 -9.82 -62.56 -25.03
CA ASP A 112 -9.93 -63.24 -26.31
C ASP A 112 -10.59 -64.60 -26.12
N LEU A 113 -11.75 -64.80 -26.77
CA LEU A 113 -12.47 -66.06 -26.76
C LEU A 113 -12.24 -66.79 -28.08
N SER A 114 -11.59 -67.97 -27.99
CA SER A 114 -11.43 -68.87 -29.13
C SER A 114 -12.70 -69.72 -29.31
N LEU A 115 -13.30 -69.62 -30.49
CA LEU A 115 -14.51 -70.28 -30.95
C LEU A 115 -14.21 -71.40 -31.96
N THR A 116 -13.03 -72.02 -31.91
CA THR A 116 -12.62 -73.07 -32.86
C THR A 116 -13.53 -74.30 -32.90
N ALA A 117 -14.36 -74.50 -31.86
CA ALA A 117 -15.39 -75.54 -31.82
C ALA A 117 -16.72 -75.15 -32.51
N LEU A 118 -16.83 -73.93 -33.03
CA LEU A 118 -18.03 -73.38 -33.67
C LEU A 118 -17.79 -73.09 -35.17
N PRO A 119 -18.83 -73.16 -36.01
CA PRO A 119 -18.76 -72.64 -37.37
C PRO A 119 -18.40 -71.15 -37.39
N ALA A 120 -17.69 -70.70 -38.43
CA ALA A 120 -17.42 -69.28 -38.66
C ALA A 120 -18.75 -68.48 -38.73
N ASP A 121 -18.72 -67.20 -38.32
CA ASP A 121 -19.86 -66.26 -38.34
C ASP A 121 -21.09 -66.62 -37.49
N SER A 122 -21.00 -67.66 -36.66
CA SER A 122 -22.12 -68.12 -35.83
C SER A 122 -22.41 -67.27 -34.59
N VAL A 123 -21.55 -66.30 -34.27
CA VAL A 123 -21.61 -65.48 -33.04
C VAL A 123 -21.48 -64.00 -33.37
N THR A 124 -22.41 -63.20 -32.82
CA THR A 124 -22.45 -61.74 -32.88
C THR A 124 -22.20 -61.14 -31.50
N ILE A 125 -21.54 -60.00 -31.45
CA ILE A 125 -21.24 -59.28 -30.21
C ILE A 125 -22.19 -58.09 -30.11
N VAL A 126 -22.94 -58.01 -29.01
CA VAL A 126 -23.79 -56.85 -28.73
C VAL A 126 -23.13 -56.03 -27.63
N SER A 127 -22.51 -54.93 -28.03
CA SER A 127 -21.91 -53.96 -27.10
C SER A 127 -22.94 -52.92 -26.67
N SER A 128 -22.95 -52.59 -25.38
CA SER A 128 -23.72 -51.45 -24.89
C SER A 128 -22.90 -50.16 -25.12
N PRO A 129 -23.44 -49.17 -25.87
CA PRO A 129 -22.75 -47.88 -26.12
C PRO A 129 -22.43 -47.08 -24.84
N ALA A 130 -23.03 -47.46 -23.72
CA ALA A 130 -22.93 -46.75 -22.45
C ALA A 130 -21.64 -47.07 -21.69
N GLY A 131 -21.09 -48.28 -21.79
CA GLY A 131 -20.04 -48.76 -20.89
C GLY A 131 -18.76 -47.91 -20.93
N LEU A 132 -18.11 -47.83 -22.09
CA LEU A 132 -16.83 -47.13 -22.23
C LEU A 132 -16.98 -45.59 -22.18
N ASN A 133 -18.07 -45.06 -22.75
CA ASN A 133 -18.31 -43.61 -22.75
C ASN A 133 -18.60 -43.06 -21.36
N LEU A 134 -19.29 -43.81 -20.48
CA LEU A 134 -19.57 -43.35 -19.12
C LEU A 134 -18.31 -43.32 -18.24
N SER A 135 -17.39 -44.27 -18.43
CA SER A 135 -16.12 -44.32 -17.69
C SER A 135 -15.21 -43.13 -18.01
N LEU A 136 -15.23 -42.64 -19.27
CA LEU A 136 -14.42 -41.48 -19.70
C LEU A 136 -15.12 -40.13 -19.49
N ALA A 137 -16.46 -40.09 -19.47
CA ALA A 137 -17.22 -38.86 -19.32
C ALA A 137 -17.03 -38.20 -17.95
N ALA A 138 -17.01 -38.98 -16.86
CA ALA A 138 -16.87 -38.44 -15.51
C ALA A 138 -15.50 -37.75 -15.28
N PRO A 139 -14.36 -38.35 -15.64
CA PRO A 139 -13.06 -37.69 -15.58
C PRO A 139 -13.00 -36.40 -16.42
N LEU A 140 -13.53 -36.42 -17.65
CA LEU A 140 -13.54 -35.24 -18.52
C LEU A 140 -14.41 -34.11 -17.95
N ALA A 141 -15.58 -34.43 -17.40
CA ALA A 141 -16.45 -33.44 -16.76
C ALA A 141 -15.81 -32.82 -15.51
N ALA A 142 -15.10 -33.62 -14.71
CA ALA A 142 -14.35 -33.13 -13.56
C ALA A 142 -13.22 -32.19 -13.98
N MET A 143 -12.47 -32.55 -15.04
CA MET A 143 -11.44 -31.67 -15.61
C MET A 143 -12.01 -30.36 -16.14
N ALA A 144 -13.11 -30.42 -16.89
CA ALA A 144 -13.78 -29.22 -17.41
C ALA A 144 -14.25 -28.30 -16.29
N SER A 145 -14.83 -28.87 -15.23
CA SER A 145 -15.27 -28.10 -14.04
C SER A 145 -14.10 -27.44 -13.33
N ALA A 146 -12.96 -28.14 -13.19
CA ALA A 146 -11.75 -27.57 -12.61
C ALA A 146 -11.19 -26.41 -13.45
N LEU A 147 -11.21 -26.55 -14.78
CA LEU A 147 -10.72 -25.52 -15.70
C LEU A 147 -11.60 -24.26 -15.65
N VAL A 148 -12.92 -24.44 -15.63
CA VAL A 148 -13.89 -23.33 -15.46
C VAL A 148 -13.73 -22.67 -14.09
N GLY A 149 -13.55 -23.47 -13.03
CA GLY A 149 -13.28 -22.95 -11.69
C GLY A 149 -12.01 -22.12 -11.63
N GLU A 150 -10.95 -22.53 -12.34
CA GLU A 150 -9.70 -21.77 -12.42
C GLU A 150 -9.86 -20.47 -13.21
N GLN A 151 -10.57 -20.50 -14.34
CA GLN A 151 -10.87 -19.30 -15.11
C GLN A 151 -11.65 -18.27 -14.28
N LEU A 152 -12.64 -18.71 -13.51
CA LEU A 152 -13.41 -17.82 -12.65
C LEU A 152 -12.54 -17.17 -11.57
N ARG A 153 -11.66 -17.94 -10.92
CA ARG A 153 -10.72 -17.42 -9.93
C ARG A 153 -9.76 -16.39 -10.53
N SER A 154 -9.26 -16.66 -11.74
CA SER A 154 -8.39 -15.73 -12.47
C SER A 154 -9.08 -14.39 -12.76
N LEU A 155 -10.34 -14.43 -13.22
CA LEU A 155 -11.12 -13.21 -13.45
C LEU A 155 -11.34 -12.41 -12.16
N GLN A 156 -11.71 -13.07 -11.07
CA GLN A 156 -11.87 -12.41 -9.76
C GLN A 156 -10.58 -11.76 -9.29
N GLN A 157 -9.44 -12.41 -9.51
CA GLN A 157 -8.13 -11.84 -9.15
C GLN A 157 -7.79 -10.62 -10.02
N GLN A 158 -8.12 -10.66 -11.31
CA GLN A 158 -7.93 -9.54 -12.23
C GLN A 158 -8.76 -8.31 -11.82
N ASP A 159 -10.01 -8.53 -11.41
CA ASP A 159 -10.89 -7.46 -10.91
C ASP A 159 -10.33 -6.85 -9.62
N GLN A 160 -9.89 -7.67 -8.66
CA GLN A 160 -9.26 -7.19 -7.42
C GLN A 160 -8.02 -6.33 -7.69
N ILE A 161 -7.15 -6.73 -8.63
CA ILE A 161 -5.97 -5.95 -9.01
C ILE A 161 -6.39 -4.60 -9.60
N THR A 162 -7.40 -4.60 -10.47
CA THR A 162 -7.92 -3.39 -11.11
C THR A 162 -8.47 -2.41 -10.07
N ASP A 163 -9.23 -2.91 -9.10
CA ASP A 163 -9.78 -2.08 -8.02
C ASP A 163 -8.69 -1.55 -7.08
N LEU A 164 -7.70 -2.37 -6.75
CA LEU A 164 -6.56 -1.92 -5.95
C LEU A 164 -5.77 -0.82 -6.67
N ALA A 165 -5.57 -0.95 -8.00
CA ALA A 165 -4.92 0.07 -8.80
C ALA A 165 -5.71 1.40 -8.81
N ARG A 166 -7.04 1.33 -8.95
CA ARG A 166 -7.92 2.51 -8.85
C ARG A 166 -7.83 3.17 -7.47
N GLN A 167 -7.80 2.37 -6.40
CA GLN A 167 -7.68 2.89 -5.04
C GLN A 167 -6.33 3.60 -4.84
N GLN A 168 -5.23 2.99 -5.28
CA GLN A 168 -3.90 3.62 -5.21
C GLN A 168 -3.85 4.93 -6.00
N GLN A 169 -4.44 4.97 -7.20
CA GLN A 169 -4.51 6.19 -8.00
C GLN A 169 -5.29 7.29 -7.26
N SER A 170 -6.47 6.98 -6.70
CA SER A 170 -7.25 7.96 -5.94
C SER A 170 -6.50 8.48 -4.71
N THR A 171 -5.74 7.61 -4.03
CA THR A 171 -4.91 7.97 -2.88
C THR A 171 -3.76 8.88 -3.30
N ALA A 172 -3.10 8.57 -4.41
CA ALA A 172 -2.04 9.40 -4.98
C ALA A 172 -2.57 10.79 -5.40
N GLU A 173 -3.75 10.85 -6.02
CA GLU A 173 -4.42 12.11 -6.37
C GLU A 173 -4.74 12.95 -5.13
N GLN A 174 -5.24 12.32 -4.06
CA GLN A 174 -5.50 13.01 -2.79
C GLN A 174 -4.22 13.54 -2.15
N MET A 175 -3.15 12.73 -2.11
CA MET A 175 -1.84 13.16 -1.61
C MET A 175 -1.27 14.31 -2.43
N ALA A 176 -1.37 14.26 -3.76
CA ALA A 176 -0.92 15.34 -4.63
C ALA A 176 -1.69 16.64 -4.38
N ARG A 177 -3.02 16.58 -4.17
CA ARG A 177 -3.83 17.75 -3.80
C ARG A 177 -3.45 18.30 -2.43
N GLN A 178 -3.22 17.43 -1.44
CA GLN A 178 -2.76 17.86 -0.13
C GLN A 178 -1.39 18.56 -0.21
N LEU A 179 -0.43 17.96 -0.91
CA LEU A 179 0.89 18.56 -1.13
C LEU A 179 0.77 19.92 -1.81
N ALA A 180 -0.02 20.04 -2.88
CA ALA A 180 -0.25 21.32 -3.55
C ALA A 180 -0.82 22.38 -2.59
N SER A 181 -1.82 22.01 -1.77
CA SER A 181 -2.41 22.92 -0.79
C SER A 181 -1.44 23.35 0.32
N LEU A 182 -0.53 22.45 0.73
CA LEU A 182 0.51 22.77 1.71
C LEU A 182 1.54 23.71 1.11
N THR A 183 1.99 23.45 -0.11
CA THR A 183 2.94 24.31 -0.84
C THR A 183 2.37 25.72 -1.03
N GLU A 184 1.09 25.85 -1.38
CA GLU A 184 0.43 27.16 -1.51
C GLU A 184 0.38 27.90 -0.15
N ARG A 185 -0.02 27.21 0.92
CA ARG A 185 -0.04 27.79 2.27
C ARG A 185 1.35 28.21 2.73
N GLN A 186 2.38 27.40 2.48
CA GLN A 186 3.76 27.74 2.82
C GLN A 186 4.23 28.99 2.05
N GLY A 187 3.99 29.05 0.74
CA GLY A 187 4.36 30.22 -0.06
C GLY A 187 3.67 31.51 0.42
N THR A 188 2.38 31.44 0.78
CA THR A 188 1.69 32.62 1.34
C THR A 188 2.20 33.03 2.73
N ALA A 189 2.59 32.07 3.57
CA ALA A 189 3.19 32.35 4.87
C ALA A 189 4.58 32.97 4.73
N GLU A 190 5.43 32.43 3.84
CA GLU A 190 6.76 32.98 3.53
C GLU A 190 6.66 34.40 2.99
N TYR A 191 5.71 34.67 2.09
CA TYR A 191 5.45 36.03 1.59
C TYR A 191 5.06 37.00 2.70
N ARG A 192 4.14 36.60 3.60
CA ARG A 192 3.77 37.44 4.76
C ARG A 192 4.95 37.70 5.68
N HIS A 193 5.74 36.68 5.99
CA HIS A 193 6.93 36.83 6.81
C HIS A 193 7.96 37.79 6.20
N ALA A 194 8.17 37.75 4.88
CA ALA A 194 9.06 38.67 4.19
C ALA A 194 8.56 40.11 4.30
N VAL A 195 7.26 40.36 4.07
CA VAL A 195 6.65 41.69 4.16
C VAL A 195 6.67 42.21 5.60
N ASP A 196 6.34 41.38 6.59
CA ASP A 196 6.36 41.75 8.01
C ASP A 196 7.79 42.09 8.46
N HIS A 197 8.79 41.31 8.01
CA HIS A 197 10.19 41.58 8.31
C HIS A 197 10.66 42.91 7.69
N GLU A 198 10.35 43.15 6.42
CA GLU A 198 10.67 44.43 5.74
C GLU A 198 9.96 45.61 6.41
N GLY A 199 8.69 45.45 6.79
CA GLY A 199 7.93 46.43 7.54
C GLY A 199 8.55 46.73 8.92
N ALA A 200 8.96 45.70 9.65
CA ALA A 200 9.64 45.84 10.94
C ALA A 200 10.99 46.56 10.80
N LEU A 201 11.77 46.23 9.76
CA LEU A 201 13.01 46.95 9.46
C LEU A 201 12.75 48.42 9.12
N ALA A 202 11.72 48.72 8.32
CA ALA A 202 11.36 50.09 7.99
C ALA A 202 10.93 50.90 9.23
N VAL A 203 10.15 50.30 10.14
CA VAL A 203 9.79 50.93 11.42
C VAL A 203 11.03 51.14 12.30
N GLY A 204 11.91 50.16 12.37
CA GLY A 204 13.19 50.24 13.08
C GLY A 204 14.05 51.40 12.58
N ILE A 205 14.26 51.49 11.26
CA ILE A 205 15.01 52.58 10.62
C ILE A 205 14.39 53.94 10.96
N ARG A 206 13.08 54.11 10.79
CA ARG A 206 12.39 55.38 11.13
C ARG A 206 12.52 55.73 12.60
N SER A 207 12.49 54.74 13.50
CA SER A 207 12.67 54.98 14.93
C SER A 207 14.10 55.46 15.25
N VAL A 208 15.11 54.85 14.63
CA VAL A 208 16.51 55.27 14.77
C VAL A 208 16.71 56.68 14.20
N GLU A 209 16.15 56.96 13.01
CA GLU A 209 16.18 58.29 12.40
C GLU A 209 15.53 59.34 13.31
N ALA A 210 14.38 59.04 13.91
CA ALA A 210 13.70 59.94 14.84
C ALA A 210 14.54 60.22 16.10
N VAL A 211 15.12 59.18 16.70
CA VAL A 211 16.01 59.32 17.88
C VAL A 211 17.25 60.14 17.53
N LEU A 212 17.89 59.87 16.38
CA LEU A 212 19.07 60.59 15.93
C LEU A 212 18.75 62.07 15.67
N SER A 213 17.60 62.35 15.05
CA SER A 213 17.12 63.72 14.81
C SER A 213 16.91 64.48 16.11
N GLU A 214 16.34 63.84 17.13
CA GLU A 214 16.16 64.43 18.45
C GLU A 214 17.51 64.65 19.16
N GLN A 215 18.45 63.70 19.06
CA GLN A 215 19.81 63.87 19.59
C GLN A 215 20.53 65.05 18.93
N LEU A 216 20.46 65.19 17.61
CA LEU A 216 21.06 66.32 16.89
C LEU A 216 20.44 67.65 17.33
N ARG A 217 19.11 67.69 17.51
CA ARG A 217 18.42 68.88 18.04
C ARG A 217 18.85 69.21 19.47
N SER A 218 19.06 68.20 20.31
CA SER A 218 19.54 68.40 21.69
C SER A 218 20.98 68.93 21.74
N LEU A 219 21.84 68.49 20.81
CA LEU A 219 23.21 69.01 20.68
C LEU A 219 23.21 70.47 20.25
N ASP A 220 22.41 70.84 19.25
CA ASP A 220 22.26 72.23 18.82
C ASP A 220 21.73 73.13 19.95
N LEU A 221 20.76 72.65 20.73
CA LEU A 221 20.28 73.35 21.92
C LEU A 221 21.38 73.50 22.99
N GLN A 222 22.22 72.48 23.22
CA GLN A 222 23.35 72.60 24.14
C GLN A 222 24.36 73.65 23.68
N ASP A 223 24.68 73.68 22.38
CA ASP A 223 25.59 74.69 21.81
C ASP A 223 25.02 76.10 21.95
N GLN A 224 23.72 76.28 21.70
CA GLN A 224 23.03 77.57 21.92
C GLN A 224 23.06 78.01 23.39
N ILE A 225 22.81 77.09 24.33
CA ILE A 225 22.89 77.38 25.77
C ILE A 225 24.31 77.76 26.18
N ALA A 226 25.33 77.08 25.65
CA ALA A 226 26.72 77.38 25.94
C ALA A 226 27.12 78.79 25.43
N LEU A 227 26.67 79.17 24.24
CA LEU A 227 26.87 80.51 23.67
C LEU A 227 26.20 81.60 24.52
N LEU A 228 24.93 81.40 24.89
CA LEU A 228 24.19 82.32 25.75
C LEU A 228 24.86 82.47 27.12
N SER A 229 25.32 81.37 27.71
CA SER A 229 26.05 81.38 28.99
C SER A 229 27.34 82.20 28.90
N ARG A 230 28.09 82.05 27.79
CA ARG A 230 29.30 82.84 27.56
C ARG A 230 28.99 84.33 27.37
N GLN A 231 27.90 84.68 26.67
CA GLN A 231 27.46 86.07 26.54
C GLN A 231 27.07 86.68 27.89
N LEU A 232 26.31 85.95 28.71
CA LEU A 232 25.95 86.39 30.06
C LEU A 232 27.18 86.60 30.94
N GLN A 233 28.17 85.71 30.86
CA GLN A 233 29.42 85.86 31.60
C GLN A 233 30.19 87.12 31.19
N LEU A 234 30.26 87.42 29.89
CA LEU A 234 30.86 88.66 29.40
C LEU A 234 30.10 89.91 29.88
N VAL A 235 28.76 89.87 29.88
CA VAL A 235 27.94 90.96 30.40
C VAL A 235 28.17 91.15 31.90
N SER A 236 28.26 90.05 32.67
CA SER A 236 28.58 90.09 34.09
C SER A 236 29.97 90.68 34.35
N GLU A 237 31.00 90.23 33.63
CA GLU A 237 32.35 90.81 33.76
C GLU A 237 32.38 92.30 33.41
N GLN A 238 31.60 92.73 32.41
CA GLN A 238 31.47 94.15 32.08
C GLN A 238 30.77 94.93 33.20
N ALA A 239 29.77 94.35 33.85
CA ALA A 239 29.12 94.92 35.03
C ALA A 239 30.11 95.02 36.20
N ASP A 240 30.82 93.94 36.54
CA ASP A 240 31.84 93.94 37.61
C ASP A 240 32.94 94.98 37.35
N ARG A 241 33.42 95.09 36.10
CA ARG A 241 34.39 96.12 35.71
C ARG A 241 33.82 97.53 35.84
N ARG A 242 32.53 97.73 35.54
CA ARG A 242 31.86 99.02 35.76
C ARG A 242 31.76 99.33 37.25
N ASP A 243 31.38 98.36 38.08
CA ASP A 243 31.26 98.53 39.53
C ASP A 243 32.61 98.85 40.18
N VAL A 244 33.69 98.17 39.79
CA VAL A 244 35.04 98.50 40.25
C VAL A 244 35.45 99.92 39.83
N ARG A 245 35.12 100.32 38.59
CA ARG A 245 35.40 101.69 38.11
C ARG A 245 34.61 102.74 38.90
N LEU A 246 33.33 102.47 39.16
CA LEU A 246 32.46 103.32 39.99
C LEU A 246 33.04 103.45 41.41
N ALA A 247 33.35 102.34 42.07
CA ALA A 247 33.94 102.34 43.42
C ALA A 247 35.30 103.06 43.49
N THR A 248 36.10 102.97 42.42
CA THR A 248 37.38 103.68 42.34
C THR A 248 37.16 105.18 42.13
N ALA A 249 36.20 105.56 41.29
CA ALA A 249 35.82 106.96 41.07
C ALA A 249 35.23 107.59 42.36
N GLU A 250 34.42 106.85 43.11
CA GLU A 250 33.90 107.28 44.42
C GLU A 250 35.03 107.53 45.42
N ARG A 251 36.00 106.60 45.53
CA ARG A 251 37.19 106.81 46.38
C ARG A 251 38.01 108.02 45.96
N GLN A 252 38.22 108.21 44.66
CA GLN A 252 38.94 109.39 44.17
C GLN A 252 38.20 110.68 44.53
N HIS A 253 36.88 110.71 44.35
CA HIS A 253 36.05 111.85 44.71
C HIS A 253 36.09 112.14 46.22
N GLU A 254 36.13 111.11 47.07
CA GLU A 254 36.25 111.25 48.52
C GLU A 254 37.62 111.83 48.93
N VAL A 255 38.71 111.33 48.33
CA VAL A 255 40.07 111.87 48.53
C VAL A 255 40.17 113.31 48.05
N ASP A 256 39.63 113.62 46.87
CA ASP A 256 39.63 114.98 46.32
C ASP A 256 38.83 115.94 47.21
N HIS A 257 37.69 115.51 47.75
CA HIS A 257 36.87 116.31 48.67
C HIS A 257 37.58 116.58 50.01
N GLU A 258 38.29 115.58 50.56
CA GLU A 258 39.09 115.76 51.78
C GLU A 258 40.34 116.63 51.51
N GLY A 259 40.96 116.47 50.34
CA GLY A 259 42.01 117.34 49.84
C GLY A 259 41.56 118.80 49.79
N LEU A 260 40.38 119.08 49.21
CA LEU A 260 39.80 120.42 49.18
C LEU A 260 39.50 120.97 50.58
N ARG A 261 39.03 120.14 51.51
CA ARG A 261 38.84 120.53 52.93
C ARG A 261 40.15 120.91 53.60
N SER A 262 41.20 120.09 53.46
CA SER A 262 42.51 120.37 54.04
C SER A 262 43.14 121.64 53.45
N MET A 263 43.00 121.86 52.13
CA MET A 263 43.39 123.11 51.47
C MET A 263 42.62 124.30 52.04
N GLY A 264 41.30 124.17 52.23
CA GLY A 264 40.47 125.20 52.85
C GLY A 264 40.94 125.56 54.26
N ILE A 265 41.29 124.57 55.08
CA ILE A 265 41.85 124.78 56.43
C ILE A 265 43.21 125.48 56.36
N ALA A 266 44.13 125.02 55.51
CA ALA A 266 45.46 125.62 55.38
C ALA A 266 45.39 127.08 54.88
N VAL A 267 44.50 127.38 53.94
CA VAL A 267 44.26 128.76 53.48
C VAL A 267 43.68 129.62 54.60
N ALA A 268 42.74 129.09 55.39
CA ALA A 268 42.20 129.78 56.55
C ALA A 268 43.29 130.07 57.60
N GLU A 269 44.16 129.12 57.92
CA GLU A 269 45.30 129.30 58.82
C GLU A 269 46.30 130.34 58.28
N ALA A 270 46.64 130.30 57.00
CA ALA A 270 47.53 131.29 56.37
C ALA A 270 46.94 132.71 56.44
N THR A 271 45.62 132.84 56.26
CA THR A 271 44.90 134.12 56.35
C THR A 271 44.89 134.64 57.80
N LEU A 272 44.69 133.76 58.78
CA LEU A 272 44.80 134.07 60.21
C LEU A 272 46.22 134.51 60.60
N SER A 273 47.25 133.81 60.11
CA SER A 273 48.66 134.13 60.36
C SER A 273 49.04 135.50 59.81
N THR A 274 48.65 135.81 58.57
CA THR A 274 48.87 137.12 57.96
C THR A 274 48.11 138.24 58.66
N GLN A 275 46.86 138.02 59.10
CA GLN A 275 46.18 138.99 59.97
C GLN A 275 46.88 139.19 61.31
N THR A 276 47.42 138.13 61.91
CA THR A 276 48.16 138.20 63.17
C THR A 276 49.46 139.01 62.99
N GLN A 277 50.19 138.79 61.89
CA GLN A 277 51.37 139.58 61.52
C GLN A 277 51.02 141.06 61.25
N LEU A 278 49.90 141.33 60.57
CA LEU A 278 49.42 142.71 60.37
C LEU A 278 49.09 143.38 61.71
N THR A 279 48.47 142.65 62.64
CA THR A 279 48.13 143.14 63.98
C THR A 279 49.38 143.37 64.83
N GLN A 280 50.43 142.55 64.68
CA GLN A 280 51.73 142.79 65.31
C GLN A 280 52.44 144.02 64.74
N HIS A 281 52.29 144.29 63.44
CA HIS A 281 52.80 145.51 62.81
C HIS A 281 52.04 146.78 63.22
N ILE A 282 50.81 146.64 63.71
CA ILE A 282 49.95 147.75 64.19
C ILE A 282 50.20 148.09 65.67
N ASN A 283 50.79 147.19 66.46
CA ASN A 283 50.95 147.36 67.92
C ASN A 283 52.40 147.34 68.42
N GLY A 284 53.35 147.75 67.58
CA GLY A 284 54.71 148.09 67.97
C GLY A 284 55.28 149.24 67.13
N ALA A 285 55.28 150.46 67.71
CA ALA A 285 55.66 151.77 67.15
C ALA A 285 54.60 152.48 66.28
#